data_AF-A0A382QQS9-F1
#
_entry.id   AF-A0A382QQS9-F1
#
_cell.length_a   1.000
_cell.length_b   1.000
_cell.length_c   1.000
_cell.angle_alpha   90.00
_cell.angle_beta   90.00
_cell.angle_gamma   90.00
#
_symmetry.space_group_name_H-M   'P 1'
#
loop_
_entity.id
_entity.type
_entity.pdbx_description
1 polymer ?
#
loop_
_entity_poly.entity_id
_entity_poly.type
_entity_poly.pdbx_seq_one_letter_code
_entity_poly.pdbx_strand_id
1 'polypeptide(L)'
;MELINDGFIDEERFSRSFCRGKFQIKKWGRRKIEFELKMKKISSVCIKKGMEEIEMEEYLRQLENQVEKKNRLLKEKNHFKRKSKLAKYLINRGFESNLVWEKIKEIYNK
;
A
#
# COMPACT_ATOMS: atom_id res chain seq x y z
N MET A 1 23.59 3.35 28.72
CA MET A 1 23.19 3.65 27.33
C MET A 1 22.51 2.45 26.65
N GLU A 2 21.94 1.48 27.41
CA GLU A 2 21.42 0.23 26.82
C GLU A 2 19.92 0.25 26.47
N LEU A 3 19.08 0.96 27.25
CA LEU A 3 17.62 0.94 27.04
C LEU A 3 17.13 1.56 25.71
N ILE A 4 17.87 2.51 25.15
CA ILE A 4 17.49 3.19 23.90
C ILE A 4 17.74 2.26 22.69
N ASN A 5 18.78 1.43 22.74
CA ASN A 5 19.10 0.50 21.66
C ASN A 5 18.10 -0.67 21.62
N ASP A 6 17.72 -1.21 22.77
CA ASP A 6 16.78 -2.34 22.83
C ASP A 6 15.38 -1.96 22.34
N GLY A 7 14.88 -0.79 22.75
CA GLY A 7 13.59 -0.27 22.28
C GLY A 7 13.58 0.00 20.77
N PHE A 8 14.69 0.48 20.21
CA PHE A 8 14.82 0.70 18.78
C PHE A 8 14.80 -0.62 17.98
N ILE A 9 15.50 -1.65 18.46
CA ILE A 9 15.52 -2.98 17.82
C ILE A 9 14.12 -3.60 17.79
N ASP A 10 13.35 -3.48 18.88
CA ASP A 10 11.97 -3.97 18.91
C ASP A 10 11.06 -3.19 17.96
N GLU A 11 11.19 -1.85 17.94
CA GLU A 11 10.42 -0.99 17.06
C GLU A 11 10.69 -1.28 15.56
N GLU A 12 11.95 -1.56 15.20
CA GLU A 12 12.30 -2.00 13.84
C GLU A 12 11.66 -3.35 13.50
N ARG A 13 11.79 -4.35 14.39
CA ARG A 13 11.20 -5.70 14.18
C ARG A 13 9.68 -5.62 14.03
N PHE A 14 9.04 -4.81 14.87
CA PHE A 14 7.62 -4.53 14.78
C PHE A 14 7.28 -3.91 13.42
N SER A 15 8.01 -2.87 13.00
CA SER A 15 7.76 -2.15 11.75
C SER A 15 7.88 -3.06 10.53
N ARG A 16 8.93 -3.90 10.47
CA ARG A 16 9.12 -4.89 9.38
C ARG A 16 7.98 -5.90 9.32
N SER A 17 7.64 -6.50 10.45
CA SER A 17 6.56 -7.50 10.53
C SER A 17 5.19 -6.89 10.20
N PHE A 18 4.94 -5.66 10.66
CA PHE A 18 3.73 -4.91 10.39
C PHE A 18 3.59 -4.60 8.89
N CYS A 19 4.62 -4.05 8.26
CA CYS A 19 4.62 -3.76 6.81
C CYS A 19 4.34 -5.01 5.99
N ARG A 20 5.08 -6.10 6.24
CA ARG A 20 4.90 -7.40 5.57
C ARG A 20 3.47 -7.90 5.70
N GLY A 21 2.95 -7.96 6.93
CA GLY A 21 1.60 -8.47 7.19
C GLY A 21 0.49 -7.61 6.58
N LYS A 22 0.58 -6.27 6.67
CA LYS A 22 -0.41 -5.37 6.07
C LYS A 22 -0.38 -5.44 4.54
N PHE A 23 0.80 -5.54 3.95
CA PHE A 23 0.93 -5.67 2.51
C PHE A 23 0.46 -7.04 2.00
N GLN A 24 0.99 -8.13 2.53
CA GLN A 24 0.72 -9.48 2.02
C GLN A 24 -0.70 -9.97 2.38
N ILE A 25 -1.16 -9.76 3.62
CA ILE A 25 -2.45 -10.31 4.08
C ILE A 25 -3.58 -9.32 3.80
N LYS A 26 -3.39 -8.05 4.21
CA LYS A 26 -4.45 -7.04 4.08
C LYS A 26 -4.47 -6.34 2.72
N LYS A 27 -3.44 -6.50 1.88
CA LYS A 27 -3.31 -5.86 0.55
C LYS A 27 -3.43 -4.33 0.64
N TRP A 28 -2.75 -3.75 1.64
CA TRP A 28 -2.66 -2.30 1.80
C TRP A 28 -1.53 -1.74 0.96
N GLY A 29 -1.71 -0.54 0.43
CA GLY A 29 -0.63 0.21 -0.20
C GLY A 29 0.27 0.90 0.82
N ARG A 30 1.47 1.32 0.40
CA ARG A 30 2.52 1.88 1.26
C ARG A 30 2.03 3.10 2.04
N ARG A 31 1.24 4.00 1.43
CA ARG A 31 0.72 5.21 2.10
C ARG A 31 -0.11 4.89 3.33
N LYS A 32 -0.95 3.86 3.26
CA LYS A 32 -1.78 3.45 4.40
C LYS A 32 -0.96 2.80 5.49
N ILE A 33 0.00 1.95 5.11
CA ILE A 33 0.92 1.32 6.06
C ILE A 33 1.73 2.39 6.80
N GLU A 34 2.27 3.36 6.06
CA GLU A 34 3.05 4.48 6.60
C GLU A 34 2.22 5.32 7.56
N PHE A 35 1.01 5.68 7.17
CA PHE A 35 0.08 6.44 8.01
C PHE A 35 -0.20 5.71 9.34
N GLU A 36 -0.46 4.42 9.29
CA GLU A 36 -0.79 3.62 10.47
C GLU A 36 0.40 3.46 11.42
N LEU A 37 1.62 3.31 10.89
CA LEU A 37 2.84 3.32 11.70
C LEU A 37 3.09 4.69 12.34
N LYS A 38 2.86 5.79 11.62
CA LYS A 38 2.95 7.15 12.17
C LYS A 38 1.94 7.38 13.29
N MET A 39 0.69 6.90 13.12
CA MET A 39 -0.34 6.96 14.18
C MET A 39 0.04 6.14 15.42
N LYS A 40 0.82 5.08 15.24
CA LYS A 40 1.41 4.29 16.33
C LYS A 40 2.67 4.91 16.95
N LYS A 41 3.04 6.12 16.53
CA LYS A 41 4.22 6.87 16.99
C LYS A 41 5.55 6.13 16.74
N ILE A 42 5.58 5.28 15.71
CA ILE A 42 6.81 4.65 15.24
C ILE A 42 7.69 5.72 14.58
N SER A 43 8.97 5.71 14.90
CA SER A 43 9.99 6.60 14.35
C SER A 43 10.10 6.47 12.84
N SER A 44 10.44 7.58 12.17
CA SER A 44 10.59 7.63 10.72
C SER A 44 11.66 6.65 10.21
N VAL A 45 12.71 6.41 11.01
CA VAL A 45 13.78 5.44 10.69
C VAL A 45 13.23 4.02 10.65
N CYS A 46 12.51 3.60 11.69
CA CYS A 46 11.89 2.27 11.75
C CYS A 46 10.82 2.07 10.67
N ILE A 47 10.03 3.12 10.37
CA ILE A 47 9.07 3.09 9.25
C ILE A 47 9.81 2.84 7.93
N LYS A 48 10.89 3.58 7.66
CA LYS A 48 11.67 3.40 6.43
C LYS A 48 12.22 1.98 6.34
N LYS A 49 12.76 1.44 7.43
CA LYS A 49 13.24 0.05 7.52
C LYS A 49 12.13 -0.97 7.27
N GLY A 50 10.94 -0.74 7.82
CA GLY A 50 9.79 -1.60 7.55
C GLY A 50 9.33 -1.56 6.10
N MET A 51 9.41 -0.40 5.43
CA MET A 51 9.03 -0.26 4.02
C MET A 51 9.99 -0.98 3.06
N GLU A 52 11.23 -1.25 3.46
CA GLU A 52 12.18 -2.07 2.70
C GLU A 52 11.67 -3.51 2.49
N GLU A 53 10.77 -4.01 3.34
CA GLU A 53 10.15 -5.34 3.20
C GLU A 53 9.14 -5.43 2.04
N ILE A 54 8.78 -4.31 1.42
CA ILE A 54 7.81 -4.25 0.32
C ILE A 54 8.57 -3.98 -0.97
N GLU A 55 8.92 -5.05 -1.67
CA GLU A 55 9.59 -4.96 -2.98
C GLU A 55 8.71 -4.23 -4.00
N MET A 56 9.33 -3.36 -4.81
CA MET A 56 8.62 -2.54 -5.78
C MET A 56 7.87 -3.41 -6.81
N GLU A 57 8.48 -4.50 -7.26
CA GLU A 57 7.87 -5.38 -8.24
C GLU A 57 6.63 -6.10 -7.66
N GLU A 58 6.73 -6.62 -6.43
CA GLU A 58 5.57 -7.21 -5.75
C GLU A 58 4.47 -6.17 -5.51
N TYR A 59 4.86 -4.95 -5.16
CA TYR A 59 3.94 -3.83 -4.97
C TYR A 59 3.12 -3.53 -6.22
N LEU A 60 3.77 -3.43 -7.38
CA LEU A 60 3.10 -3.22 -8.66
C LEU A 60 2.19 -4.39 -9.04
N ARG A 61 2.67 -5.63 -8.86
CA ARG A 61 1.85 -6.84 -9.09
C ARG A 61 0.61 -6.86 -8.20
N GLN A 62 0.73 -6.49 -6.92
CA GLN A 62 -0.43 -6.42 -6.03
C GLN A 62 -1.38 -5.30 -6.43
N LEU A 63 -0.88 -4.12 -6.82
CA LEU A 63 -1.73 -3.04 -7.33
C LEU A 63 -2.53 -3.52 -8.54
N GLU A 64 -1.89 -4.12 -9.54
CA GLU A 64 -2.52 -4.66 -10.73
C GLU A 64 -3.62 -5.69 -10.39
N ASN A 65 -3.28 -6.69 -9.55
CA ASN A 65 -4.24 -7.67 -9.07
C ASN A 65 -5.46 -7.03 -8.39
N GLN A 66 -5.26 -5.99 -7.57
CA GLN A 66 -6.36 -5.27 -6.93
C GLN A 66 -7.21 -4.48 -7.93
N VAL A 67 -6.57 -3.85 -8.93
CA VAL A 67 -7.26 -3.10 -9.98
C VAL A 67 -8.13 -4.05 -10.79
N GLU A 68 -7.58 -5.15 -11.29
CA GLU A 68 -8.30 -6.14 -12.08
C GLU A 68 -9.46 -6.78 -11.32
N LYS A 69 -9.20 -7.21 -10.08
CA LYS A 69 -10.23 -7.78 -9.20
C LYS A 69 -11.37 -6.79 -8.98
N LYS A 70 -11.07 -5.54 -8.67
CA LYS A 70 -12.11 -4.53 -8.45
C LYS A 70 -12.82 -4.18 -9.75
N ASN A 71 -12.09 -4.08 -10.85
CA ASN A 71 -12.66 -3.78 -12.16
C ASN A 71 -13.68 -4.85 -12.53
N ARG A 72 -13.35 -6.14 -12.46
CA ARG A 72 -14.29 -7.23 -12.73
C ARG A 72 -15.59 -7.16 -11.90
N LEU A 73 -15.51 -6.70 -10.65
CA LEU A 73 -16.66 -6.61 -9.76
C LEU A 73 -17.53 -5.37 -9.97
N LEU A 74 -17.02 -4.34 -10.66
CA LEU A 74 -17.80 -3.13 -10.92
C LEU A 74 -18.84 -3.39 -12.03
N LYS A 75 -20.09 -3.01 -11.74
CA LYS A 75 -21.21 -3.05 -12.71
C LYS A 75 -21.45 -1.71 -13.42
N GLU A 76 -20.64 -0.70 -13.10
CA GLU A 76 -20.75 0.65 -13.70
C GLU A 76 -20.44 0.61 -15.19
N LYS A 77 -21.40 1.02 -16.02
CA LYS A 77 -21.27 1.02 -17.48
C LYS A 77 -20.54 2.27 -17.99
N ASN A 78 -20.68 3.40 -17.31
CA ASN A 78 -20.01 4.62 -17.73
C ASN A 78 -18.50 4.54 -17.41
N HIS A 79 -17.66 4.52 -18.44
CA HIS A 79 -16.20 4.37 -18.30
C HIS A 79 -15.57 5.43 -17.37
N PHE A 80 -16.00 6.69 -17.44
CA PHE A 80 -15.45 7.75 -16.60
C PHE A 80 -15.79 7.52 -15.12
N LYS A 81 -17.06 7.27 -14.81
CA LYS A 81 -17.50 6.94 -13.45
C LYS A 81 -16.83 5.66 -12.93
N ARG A 82 -16.60 4.69 -13.81
CA ARG A 82 -15.92 3.43 -13.48
C ARG A 82 -14.45 3.66 -13.10
N LYS A 83 -13.70 4.43 -13.89
CA LYS A 83 -12.31 4.83 -13.59
C LYS A 83 -12.22 5.56 -12.25
N SER A 84 -13.13 6.51 -11.99
CA SER A 84 -13.18 7.22 -10.70
C SER A 84 -13.44 6.27 -9.52
N LYS A 85 -14.39 5.34 -9.65
CA LYS A 85 -14.69 4.32 -8.62
C LYS A 85 -13.49 3.39 -8.35
N LEU A 86 -12.75 3.00 -9.39
CA LEU A 86 -11.52 2.22 -9.25
C LEU A 86 -10.44 3.00 -8.50
N ALA A 87 -10.15 4.22 -8.95
CA ALA A 87 -9.14 5.05 -8.35
C ALA A 87 -9.42 5.31 -6.87
N LYS A 88 -10.66 5.70 -6.54
CA LYS A 88 -11.10 5.93 -5.16
C LYS A 88 -10.92 4.67 -4.29
N TYR A 89 -11.28 3.49 -4.81
CA TYR A 89 -11.12 2.24 -4.08
C TYR A 89 -9.65 1.95 -3.75
N LEU A 90 -8.74 2.09 -4.72
CA LEU A 90 -7.32 1.77 -4.56
C LEU A 90 -6.59 2.79 -3.68
N ILE A 91 -6.88 4.08 -3.87
CA ILE A 91 -6.32 5.16 -3.04
C ILE A 91 -6.74 4.97 -1.58
N ASN A 92 -8.01 4.62 -1.32
CA ASN A 92 -8.49 4.30 0.04
C ASN A 92 -7.84 3.05 0.65
N ARG A 93 -7.29 2.15 -0.18
CA ARG A 93 -6.48 1.02 0.29
C ARG A 93 -5.03 1.40 0.56
N GLY A 94 -4.62 2.62 0.21
CA GLY A 94 -3.29 3.18 0.50
C GLY A 94 -2.32 3.16 -0.66
N PHE A 95 -2.77 2.87 -1.89
CA PHE A 95 -1.91 2.95 -3.06
C PHE A 95 -1.74 4.41 -3.49
N GLU A 96 -0.55 4.76 -3.99
CA GLU A 96 -0.22 6.09 -4.45
C GLU A 96 -1.05 6.46 -5.67
N SER A 97 -1.58 7.69 -5.68
CA SER A 97 -2.50 8.15 -6.72
C SER A 97 -1.90 8.10 -8.11
N ASN A 98 -0.62 8.46 -8.27
CA ASN A 98 0.08 8.42 -9.55
C ASN A 98 0.10 6.99 -10.12
N LEU A 99 0.54 6.00 -9.34
CA LEU A 99 0.59 4.59 -9.77
C LEU A 99 -0.80 4.04 -10.08
N VAL A 100 -1.80 4.42 -9.28
CA VAL A 100 -3.19 4.01 -9.49
C VAL A 100 -3.72 4.53 -10.84
N TRP A 101 -3.50 5.80 -11.15
CA TRP A 101 -3.98 6.38 -12.41
C TRP A 101 -3.25 5.86 -13.63
N GLU A 102 -1.93 5.65 -13.52
CA GLU A 102 -1.11 5.02 -14.55
C GLU A 102 -1.63 3.62 -14.89
N LYS A 103 -1.82 2.76 -13.88
CA LYS A 103 -2.33 1.40 -14.08
C LYS A 103 -3.76 1.37 -14.62
N ILE A 104 -4.63 2.28 -14.16
CA ILE A 104 -6.00 2.42 -14.72
C ILE A 104 -5.94 2.86 -16.18
N LYS A 105 -5.02 3.74 -16.57
CA LYS A 105 -4.86 4.17 -17.96
C LYS A 105 -4.41 3.01 -18.84
N GLU A 106 -3.43 2.22 -18.41
CA GLU A 106 -2.97 1.03 -19.13
C GLU A 106 -4.09 0.04 -19.44
N ILE A 107 -4.96 -0.25 -18.47
CA ILE A 107 -6.07 -1.21 -18.64
C ILE A 107 -7.10 -0.76 -19.68
N TYR A 108 -7.29 0.54 -19.87
CA TYR A 108 -8.27 1.07 -20.83
C TYR A 108 -7.66 1.48 -22.17
N ASN A 109 -6.32 1.50 -22.26
CA ASN A 109 -5.59 1.77 -23.49
C ASN A 109 -5.10 0.49 -24.17
N LYS A 110 -5.21 -0.66 -23.50
CA LYS A 110 -5.21 -1.99 -24.12
C LYS A 110 -6.56 -2.25 -24.80
#